data_AF-A0A3D9I0A3-F1
#
_entry.id   AF-A0A3D9I0A3-F1
#
_cell.length_a   1.000
_cell.length_b   1.000
_cell.length_c   1.000
_cell.angle_alpha   90.00
_cell.angle_beta   90.00
_cell.angle_gamma   90.00
#
_symmetry.space_group_name_H-M   'P 1'
#
loop_
_entity.id
_entity.type
_entity.pdbx_description
1 polymer ?
#
loop_
_entity_poly.entity_id
_entity_poly.type
_entity_poly.pdbx_seq_one_letter_code
_entity_poly.pdbx_strand_id
1 'polypeptide(L)'
;MRAKRTRRTKLSKVIIGVAFVLIAAVIIRISVDGTSADAQTETKPSATPTVTPAATPTTTSDTKADKEPPKITGVKNVTVFTGDRVSYKTGVTVVDNHDTNVALVVDTSAVNLKKVGVYKIAYTAKDAAGNVAQAEATVTVKVKPASPLNEDELNQLADTVLAKIITEDMTEVDKLWAIFKWTKYNIGYIDSSSHDDWRKGALQGFKQGTGDCFVYYSTAKILMERSGFETQTVIRDKGRKSKHFWSLVKVEDTWYHFDTTPTIRKNTTFLLTDEELALFNNEFKNYYLFDKTKHPATPTKPLEERSKYL
;
A
#
# COMPACT_ATOMS: atom_id res chain seq x y z
N MET A 1 35.74 -62.68 2.06
CA MET A 1 34.92 -62.31 0.87
C MET A 1 33.71 -61.52 1.38
N ARG A 2 33.28 -60.33 0.93
CA ARG A 2 33.74 -59.31 -0.01
C ARG A 2 32.97 -58.03 0.42
N ALA A 3 33.67 -56.98 0.85
CA ALA A 3 33.06 -55.72 1.28
C ALA A 3 32.41 -54.98 0.08
N LYS A 4 31.17 -54.50 0.23
CA LYS A 4 30.47 -53.73 -0.81
C LYS A 4 30.86 -52.25 -0.68
N ARG A 5 31.59 -51.77 -1.68
CA ARG A 5 32.06 -50.40 -1.89
C ARG A 5 30.92 -49.37 -1.89
N THR A 6 31.13 -48.32 -1.11
CA THR A 6 30.48 -47.00 -1.17
C THR A 6 30.77 -46.34 -2.53
N ARG A 7 29.73 -45.87 -3.23
CA ARG A 7 29.87 -45.06 -4.45
C ARG A 7 29.65 -43.59 -4.08
N ARG A 8 30.75 -42.82 -3.99
CA ARG A 8 30.74 -41.36 -3.96
C ARG A 8 30.39 -40.86 -5.36
N THR A 9 29.30 -40.11 -5.51
CA THR A 9 29.02 -39.31 -6.71
C THR A 9 29.70 -37.95 -6.56
N LYS A 10 30.45 -37.57 -7.60
CA LYS A 10 31.22 -36.31 -7.67
C LYS A 10 30.29 -35.11 -7.80
N LEU A 11 30.55 -34.08 -7.00
CA LEU A 11 30.05 -32.71 -7.21
C LEU A 11 30.62 -32.15 -8.52
N SER A 12 29.76 -31.63 -9.40
CA SER A 12 30.16 -30.68 -10.45
C SER A 12 29.93 -29.26 -9.96
N LYS A 13 31.02 -28.54 -9.66
CA LYS A 13 31.02 -27.11 -9.39
C LYS A 13 30.82 -26.37 -10.71
N VAL A 14 29.75 -25.60 -10.84
CA VAL A 14 29.61 -24.58 -11.90
C VAL A 14 29.92 -23.24 -11.26
N ILE A 15 31.04 -22.64 -11.65
CA ILE A 15 31.48 -21.30 -11.25
C ILE A 15 30.93 -20.35 -12.31
N ILE A 16 29.92 -19.54 -11.95
CA ILE A 16 29.51 -18.39 -12.75
C ILE A 16 30.10 -17.16 -12.08
N GLY A 17 31.13 -16.59 -12.71
CA GLY A 17 31.67 -15.30 -12.35
C GLY A 17 30.71 -14.20 -12.79
N VAL A 18 30.30 -13.34 -11.86
CA VAL A 18 29.62 -12.07 -12.17
C VAL A 18 30.55 -10.95 -11.76
N ALA A 19 30.87 -10.10 -12.74
CA ALA A 19 31.77 -8.98 -12.62
C ALA A 19 31.17 -7.86 -11.72
N PHE A 20 31.99 -7.36 -10.80
CA PHE A 20 31.73 -6.16 -10.02
C PHE A 20 31.97 -4.92 -10.88
N VAL A 21 30.99 -4.03 -10.97
CA VAL A 21 31.18 -2.65 -11.44
C VAL A 21 31.05 -1.72 -10.24
N LEU A 22 32.18 -1.16 -9.83
CA LEU A 22 32.31 -0.09 -8.85
C LEU A 22 31.93 1.24 -9.51
N ILE A 23 30.92 1.96 -8.98
CA ILE A 23 30.68 3.37 -9.30
C ILE A 23 30.91 4.17 -8.01
N ALA A 24 31.95 5.01 -8.05
CA ALA A 24 32.30 5.95 -7.00
C ALA A 24 31.40 7.20 -7.08
N ALA A 25 30.83 7.62 -5.95
CA ALA A 25 30.12 8.89 -5.81
C ALA A 25 31.07 9.97 -5.25
N VAL A 26 31.23 11.06 -6.00
CA VAL A 26 32.01 12.25 -5.63
C VAL A 26 31.09 13.24 -4.89
N ILE A 27 31.56 13.70 -3.73
CA ILE A 27 30.92 14.73 -2.90
C ILE A 27 31.45 16.11 -3.31
N ILE A 28 30.56 17.07 -3.56
CA ILE A 28 30.91 18.50 -3.57
C ILE A 28 29.98 19.24 -2.60
N ARG A 29 30.60 19.85 -1.58
CA ARG A 29 30.01 20.87 -0.71
C ARG A 29 30.36 22.24 -1.27
N ILE A 30 29.41 23.18 -1.28
CA ILE A 30 29.72 24.61 -1.16
C ILE A 30 28.73 25.23 -0.19
N SER A 31 29.30 25.93 0.79
CA SER A 31 28.69 26.74 1.85
C SER A 31 28.80 28.20 1.44
N VAL A 32 27.78 29.05 1.72
CA VAL A 32 27.95 30.50 1.84
C VAL A 32 26.93 31.05 2.86
N ASP A 33 27.46 31.55 3.98
CA ASP A 33 26.87 32.52 4.92
C ASP A 33 26.63 33.86 4.17
N GLY A 34 25.62 34.70 4.37
CA GLY A 34 24.98 35.14 5.60
C GLY A 34 24.93 36.68 5.58
N THR A 35 23.87 37.26 6.17
CA THR A 35 23.80 38.63 6.75
C THR A 35 23.57 39.80 5.77
N SER A 36 22.91 40.92 6.12
CA SER A 36 21.67 41.30 6.83
C SER A 36 21.56 42.84 6.75
N ALA A 37 20.37 43.39 7.01
CA ALA A 37 20.09 44.74 7.55
C ALA A 37 20.25 45.96 6.61
N ASP A 38 19.55 47.08 6.79
CA ASP A 38 18.19 47.44 7.25
C ASP A 38 18.07 48.99 7.05
N ALA A 39 16.85 49.52 7.17
CA ALA A 39 16.48 50.93 7.47
C ALA A 39 16.32 52.01 6.36
N GLN A 40 15.03 52.40 6.15
CA GLN A 40 14.36 53.73 6.25
C GLN A 40 14.94 54.97 5.49
N THR A 41 14.21 55.91 4.87
CA THR A 41 12.84 56.49 5.02
C THR A 41 12.52 57.42 3.82
N GLU A 42 11.23 57.51 3.45
CA GLU A 42 10.44 58.60 2.79
C GLU A 42 11.01 59.53 1.67
N THR A 43 10.34 59.55 0.50
CA THR A 43 9.53 60.69 -0.05
C THR A 43 9.00 60.38 -1.48
N LYS A 44 7.75 60.76 -1.75
CA LYS A 44 6.98 60.72 -3.04
C LYS A 44 7.23 62.07 -3.77
N PRO A 45 7.29 62.24 -5.13
CA PRO A 45 6.27 61.82 -6.11
C PRO A 45 6.66 61.51 -7.59
N SER A 46 5.73 60.81 -8.27
CA SER A 46 5.27 61.01 -9.66
C SER A 46 6.16 60.68 -10.89
N ALA A 47 5.51 59.96 -11.82
CA ALA A 47 5.78 59.76 -13.25
C ALA A 47 6.71 58.61 -13.69
N THR A 48 6.10 57.65 -14.40
CA THR A 48 6.58 56.46 -15.13
C THR A 48 7.46 56.81 -16.35
N PRO A 49 8.12 55.87 -17.08
CA PRO A 49 8.54 54.48 -16.79
C PRO A 49 10.06 54.24 -17.06
N THR A 50 10.49 52.96 -16.91
CA THR A 50 11.61 52.29 -17.63
C THR A 50 12.80 51.92 -16.75
N VAL A 51 12.76 50.73 -16.13
CA VAL A 51 13.95 49.87 -15.95
C VAL A 51 13.49 48.40 -15.88
N THR A 52 14.05 47.56 -16.74
CA THR A 52 14.10 46.10 -16.55
C THR A 52 15.25 45.77 -15.61
N PRO A 53 15.09 44.82 -14.67
CA PRO A 53 16.10 43.76 -14.63
C PRO A 53 15.52 42.34 -14.44
N ALA A 54 16.02 41.47 -15.31
CA ALA A 54 16.34 40.05 -15.10
C ALA A 54 15.38 39.20 -14.23
N ALA A 55 14.42 38.56 -14.90
CA ALA A 55 13.85 37.31 -14.41
C ALA A 55 14.73 36.13 -14.86
N THR A 56 15.03 35.29 -13.88
CA THR A 56 15.47 33.88 -13.93
C THR A 56 14.99 33.12 -15.18
N PRO A 57 15.78 32.19 -15.75
CA PRO A 57 15.37 31.44 -16.94
C PRO A 57 14.14 30.59 -16.61
N THR A 58 12.97 31.12 -16.96
CA THR A 58 11.75 30.34 -17.10
C THR A 58 12.05 29.26 -18.12
N THR A 59 11.92 28.01 -17.68
CA THR A 59 11.81 26.84 -18.54
C THR A 59 10.97 27.22 -19.75
N THR A 60 11.59 27.15 -20.92
CA THR A 60 10.98 27.40 -22.22
C THR A 60 9.69 26.61 -22.33
N SER A 61 8.57 27.30 -22.15
CA SER A 61 7.25 26.82 -22.51
C SER A 61 7.30 26.55 -24.00
N ASP A 62 7.37 25.27 -24.35
CA ASP A 62 7.12 24.79 -25.69
C ASP A 62 5.70 25.26 -26.06
N THR A 63 5.58 26.28 -26.92
CA THR A 63 4.31 26.92 -27.31
C THR A 63 3.52 26.07 -28.30
N LYS A 64 3.64 24.75 -28.21
CA LYS A 64 2.73 23.84 -28.89
C LYS A 64 1.52 23.64 -27.98
N ALA A 65 0.36 24.12 -28.43
CA ALA A 65 -0.90 23.86 -27.75
C ALA A 65 -1.06 22.35 -27.53
N ASP A 66 -1.32 21.95 -26.29
CA ASP A 66 -1.59 20.57 -25.95
C ASP A 66 -2.92 20.12 -26.54
N LYS A 67 -2.92 18.93 -27.13
CA LYS A 67 -4.04 18.34 -27.88
C LYS A 67 -4.26 16.88 -27.54
N GLU A 68 -3.42 16.30 -26.69
CA GLU A 68 -3.49 14.89 -26.35
C GLU A 68 -4.29 14.73 -25.05
N PRO A 69 -5.27 13.81 -25.00
CA PRO A 69 -6.02 13.57 -23.78
C PRO A 69 -5.21 12.77 -22.76
N PRO A 70 -5.54 12.89 -21.47
CA PRO A 70 -4.95 12.06 -20.42
C PRO A 70 -5.15 10.56 -20.67
N LYS A 71 -4.30 9.73 -20.07
CA LYS A 71 -4.41 8.27 -20.11
C LYS A 71 -4.84 7.72 -18.76
N ILE A 72 -6.03 7.09 -18.71
CA ILE A 72 -6.54 6.37 -17.54
C ILE A 72 -6.14 4.88 -17.65
N THR A 73 -5.48 4.33 -16.62
CA THR A 73 -5.10 2.91 -16.56
C THR A 73 -5.48 2.30 -15.21
N GLY A 74 -5.54 0.96 -15.12
CA GLY A 74 -5.82 0.24 -13.86
C GLY A 74 -7.31 0.11 -13.50
N VAL A 75 -8.22 0.54 -14.37
CA VAL A 75 -9.67 0.35 -14.21
C VAL A 75 -10.02 -1.14 -14.23
N LYS A 76 -10.81 -1.58 -13.24
CA LYS A 76 -11.24 -2.97 -13.07
C LYS A 76 -12.70 -3.06 -12.66
N ASN A 77 -13.37 -4.13 -13.08
CA ASN A 77 -14.68 -4.49 -12.55
C ASN A 77 -14.56 -4.87 -11.07
N VAL A 78 -15.57 -4.53 -10.28
CA VAL A 78 -15.60 -4.79 -8.84
C VAL A 78 -16.81 -5.66 -8.52
N THR A 79 -16.62 -6.69 -7.69
CA THR A 79 -17.72 -7.44 -7.09
C THR A 79 -17.79 -7.12 -5.60
N VAL A 80 -18.97 -6.79 -5.12
CA VAL A 80 -19.28 -6.47 -3.72
C VAL A 80 -20.55 -7.18 -3.30
N PHE A 81 -20.84 -7.21 -2.00
CA PHE A 81 -22.06 -7.76 -1.45
C PHE A 81 -23.01 -6.67 -0.97
N THR A 82 -24.29 -7.02 -0.84
CA THR A 82 -25.32 -6.10 -0.35
C THR A 82 -24.95 -5.48 0.99
N GLY A 83 -24.97 -4.16 1.06
CA GLY A 83 -24.60 -3.38 2.23
C GLY A 83 -23.13 -2.97 2.27
N ASP A 84 -22.31 -3.44 1.31
CA ASP A 84 -20.90 -3.07 1.27
C ASP A 84 -20.70 -1.59 0.89
N ARG A 85 -19.57 -0.99 1.28
CA ARG A 85 -19.09 0.28 0.71
C ARG A 85 -17.89 -0.02 -0.17
N VAL A 86 -17.59 0.77 -1.18
CA VAL A 86 -16.56 0.46 -2.19
C VAL A 86 -15.70 1.68 -2.53
N SER A 87 -14.40 1.49 -2.73
CA SER A 87 -13.50 2.52 -3.24
C SER A 87 -13.30 2.35 -4.75
N TYR A 88 -13.77 3.32 -5.53
CA TYR A 88 -13.71 3.24 -6.99
C TYR A 88 -12.36 3.68 -7.58
N LYS A 89 -11.49 4.33 -6.81
CA LYS A 89 -10.22 4.89 -7.31
C LYS A 89 -9.01 3.99 -7.05
N THR A 90 -9.18 2.88 -6.33
CA THR A 90 -8.08 2.00 -5.94
C THR A 90 -7.42 1.38 -7.17
N GLY A 91 -6.12 1.61 -7.35
CA GLY A 91 -5.34 1.06 -8.46
C GLY A 91 -5.52 1.78 -9.80
N VAL A 92 -6.37 2.80 -9.87
CA VAL A 92 -6.55 3.62 -11.08
C VAL A 92 -5.50 4.74 -11.10
N THR A 93 -4.84 4.92 -12.23
CA THR A 93 -3.83 5.96 -12.45
C THR A 93 -4.19 6.81 -13.67
N VAL A 94 -3.86 8.10 -13.60
CA VAL A 94 -4.00 9.06 -14.71
C VAL A 94 -2.62 9.63 -15.00
N VAL A 95 -2.20 9.59 -16.27
CA VAL A 95 -0.93 10.16 -16.74
C VAL A 95 -1.23 11.02 -17.95
N ASP A 96 -0.57 12.15 -18.07
CA ASP A 96 -0.72 13.08 -19.18
C ASP A 96 0.66 13.50 -19.71
N ASN A 97 0.75 13.92 -20.98
CA ASN A 97 2.00 14.31 -21.63
C ASN A 97 2.45 15.73 -21.27
N HIS A 98 1.53 16.60 -20.82
CA HIS A 98 1.79 18.00 -20.52
C HIS A 98 1.50 18.34 -19.05
N ASP A 99 0.40 17.83 -18.50
CA ASP A 99 -0.06 18.12 -17.14
C ASP A 99 0.41 17.09 -16.11
N THR A 100 1.00 17.57 -15.01
CA THR A 100 1.49 16.69 -13.93
C THR A 100 0.40 16.29 -12.92
N ASN A 101 -0.74 17.00 -12.87
CA ASN A 101 -1.75 16.87 -11.82
C ASN A 101 -3.19 16.82 -12.37
N VAL A 102 -3.48 15.87 -13.26
CA VAL A 102 -4.83 15.68 -13.80
C VAL A 102 -5.74 14.95 -12.79
N ALA A 103 -6.88 15.54 -12.45
CA ALA A 103 -7.83 14.96 -11.50
C ALA A 103 -8.71 13.87 -12.14
N LEU A 104 -8.95 12.79 -11.38
CA LEU A 104 -9.88 11.71 -11.75
C LEU A 104 -11.24 11.89 -11.09
N VAL A 105 -12.29 12.01 -11.89
CA VAL A 105 -13.70 12.02 -11.47
C VAL A 105 -14.32 10.65 -11.74
N VAL A 106 -15.17 10.16 -10.83
CA VAL A 106 -15.88 8.88 -10.99
C VAL A 106 -17.37 9.09 -10.78
N ASP A 107 -18.18 8.79 -11.79
CA ASP A 107 -19.64 8.78 -11.69
C ASP A 107 -20.12 7.42 -11.15
N THR A 108 -20.80 7.48 -10.01
CA THR A 108 -21.32 6.32 -9.28
C THR A 108 -22.80 6.51 -8.93
N SER A 109 -23.46 7.50 -9.53
CA SER A 109 -24.84 7.90 -9.24
C SER A 109 -25.85 6.75 -9.43
N ALA A 110 -25.57 5.84 -10.36
CA ALA A 110 -26.40 4.67 -10.62
C ALA A 110 -26.18 3.51 -9.63
N VAL A 111 -25.11 3.51 -8.84
CA VAL A 111 -24.73 2.37 -8.00
C VAL A 111 -25.60 2.30 -6.74
N ASN A 112 -26.32 1.20 -6.58
CA ASN A 112 -27.07 0.91 -5.36
C ASN A 112 -26.49 -0.31 -4.64
N LEU A 113 -25.64 -0.07 -3.64
CA LEU A 113 -24.98 -1.12 -2.87
C LEU A 113 -25.92 -1.90 -1.95
N LYS A 114 -27.17 -1.44 -1.74
CA LYS A 114 -28.17 -2.14 -0.93
C LYS A 114 -29.02 -3.12 -1.76
N LYS A 115 -28.86 -3.12 -3.09
CA LYS A 115 -29.66 -3.94 -4.00
C LYS A 115 -28.74 -4.79 -4.86
N VAL A 116 -29.06 -6.08 -4.98
CA VAL A 116 -28.36 -6.99 -5.88
C VAL A 116 -28.54 -6.52 -7.32
N GLY A 117 -27.46 -6.51 -8.08
CA GLY A 117 -27.47 -6.04 -9.47
C GLY A 117 -26.08 -5.76 -10.01
N VAL A 118 -26.01 -5.40 -11.29
CA VAL A 118 -24.79 -4.94 -11.95
C VAL A 118 -24.99 -3.48 -12.31
N TYR A 119 -24.10 -2.62 -11.83
CA TYR A 119 -24.17 -1.17 -12.01
C TYR A 119 -22.96 -0.69 -12.82
N LYS A 120 -23.17 0.18 -13.80
CA LYS A 120 -22.08 0.81 -14.54
C LYS A 120 -21.53 2.01 -13.77
N ILE A 121 -20.23 2.22 -13.84
CA ILE A 121 -19.54 3.42 -13.38
C ILE A 121 -18.65 3.96 -14.51
N ALA A 122 -18.47 5.27 -14.53
CA ALA A 122 -17.65 5.95 -15.54
C ALA A 122 -16.55 6.77 -14.86
N TYR A 123 -15.35 6.70 -15.41
CA TYR A 123 -14.18 7.45 -15.02
C TYR A 123 -13.93 8.55 -16.04
N THR A 124 -13.69 9.78 -15.59
CA THR A 124 -13.40 10.92 -16.44
C THR A 124 -12.17 11.67 -15.92
N ALA A 125 -11.23 11.94 -16.81
CA ALA A 125 -10.10 12.83 -16.56
C ALA A 125 -10.10 13.94 -17.61
N LYS A 126 -9.83 15.18 -17.18
CA LYS A 126 -9.79 16.37 -18.04
C LYS A 126 -8.56 17.19 -17.71
N ASP A 127 -7.74 17.46 -18.72
CA ASP A 127 -6.53 18.28 -18.60
C ASP A 127 -6.84 19.80 -18.60
N ALA A 128 -5.81 20.63 -18.47
CA ALA A 128 -5.96 22.08 -18.48
C ALA A 128 -6.32 22.65 -19.87
N ALA A 129 -5.89 21.98 -20.94
CA ALA A 129 -6.18 22.35 -22.33
C ALA A 129 -7.63 22.00 -22.74
N GLY A 130 -8.32 21.19 -21.93
CA GLY A 130 -9.68 20.76 -22.11
C GLY A 130 -9.86 19.40 -22.81
N ASN A 131 -8.79 18.65 -23.09
CA ASN A 131 -8.93 17.31 -23.64
C ASN A 131 -9.43 16.34 -22.54
N VAL A 132 -10.20 15.33 -22.95
CA VAL A 132 -10.96 14.46 -22.04
C VAL A 132 -10.69 13.00 -22.34
N ALA A 133 -10.48 12.22 -21.28
CA ALA A 133 -10.38 10.77 -21.33
C ALA A 133 -11.48 10.10 -20.51
N GLN A 134 -11.99 8.98 -21.02
CA GLN A 134 -13.05 8.21 -20.38
C GLN A 134 -12.71 6.72 -20.29
N ALA A 135 -13.15 6.07 -19.22
CA ALA A 135 -13.12 4.62 -19.06
C ALA A 135 -14.36 4.13 -18.30
N GLU A 136 -14.81 2.91 -18.55
CA GLU A 136 -15.96 2.30 -17.88
C GLU A 136 -15.56 1.08 -17.04
N ALA A 137 -16.31 0.84 -15.97
CA ALA A 137 -16.27 -0.42 -15.23
C ALA A 137 -17.67 -0.80 -14.73
N THR A 138 -17.77 -2.01 -14.19
CA THR A 138 -18.99 -2.51 -13.56
C THR A 138 -18.79 -2.81 -12.09
N VAL A 139 -19.83 -2.57 -11.30
CA VAL A 139 -19.96 -2.94 -9.89
C VAL A 139 -21.04 -4.00 -9.80
N THR A 140 -20.66 -5.23 -9.50
CA THR A 140 -21.59 -6.35 -9.31
C THR A 140 -21.89 -6.49 -7.82
N VAL A 141 -23.11 -6.18 -7.40
CA VAL A 141 -23.60 -6.39 -6.03
C VAL A 141 -24.29 -7.76 -5.95
N LYS A 142 -23.79 -8.63 -5.08
CA LYS A 142 -24.32 -9.98 -4.83
C LYS A 142 -24.94 -10.09 -3.43
N VAL A 143 -25.81 -11.08 -3.21
CA VAL A 143 -26.26 -11.42 -1.85
C VAL A 143 -25.06 -11.94 -1.07
N LYS A 144 -24.82 -11.43 0.14
CA LYS A 144 -23.80 -11.98 1.03
C LYS A 144 -24.17 -13.43 1.34
N PRO A 145 -23.41 -14.44 0.89
CA PRO A 145 -23.75 -15.82 1.19
C PRO A 145 -23.66 -16.00 2.72
N ALA A 146 -24.75 -16.49 3.31
CA ALA A 146 -24.72 -17.00 4.67
C ALA A 146 -23.96 -18.32 4.65
N SER A 147 -22.63 -18.26 4.63
CA SER A 147 -21.83 -19.47 4.83
C SER A 147 -21.80 -19.73 6.33
N PRO A 148 -22.28 -20.88 6.84
CA PRO A 148 -21.83 -21.33 8.14
C PRO A 148 -20.30 -21.38 8.09
N LEU A 149 -19.66 -20.87 9.15
CA LEU A 149 -18.22 -20.97 9.27
C LEU A 149 -17.85 -22.45 9.31
N ASN A 150 -17.05 -22.90 8.34
CA ASN A 150 -16.40 -24.20 8.36
C ASN A 150 -14.90 -23.95 8.56
N GLU A 151 -14.39 -24.30 9.74
CA GLU A 151 -12.98 -24.07 10.08
C GLU A 151 -12.03 -24.92 9.24
N ASP A 152 -12.42 -26.15 8.87
CA ASP A 152 -11.60 -27.01 8.01
C ASP A 152 -11.46 -26.41 6.61
N GLU A 153 -12.55 -25.88 6.05
CA GLU A 153 -12.50 -25.18 4.75
C GLU A 153 -11.60 -23.94 4.84
N LEU A 154 -11.73 -23.14 5.91
CA LEU A 154 -10.90 -21.96 6.12
C LEU A 154 -9.41 -22.32 6.22
N ASN A 155 -9.09 -23.38 6.97
CA ASN A 155 -7.72 -23.89 7.11
C ASN A 155 -7.17 -24.38 5.76
N GLN A 156 -7.95 -25.14 4.99
CA GLN A 156 -7.57 -25.63 3.67
C GLN A 156 -7.30 -24.49 2.67
N LEU A 157 -8.11 -23.43 2.69
CA LEU A 157 -7.91 -22.24 1.87
C LEU A 157 -6.59 -21.54 2.21
N ALA A 158 -6.30 -21.38 3.51
CA ALA A 158 -5.06 -20.79 3.96
C ALA A 158 -3.85 -21.66 3.56
N ASP A 159 -3.90 -22.98 3.77
CA ASP A 159 -2.83 -23.91 3.37
C ASP A 159 -2.56 -23.88 1.86
N THR A 160 -3.62 -23.83 1.06
CA THR A 160 -3.52 -23.75 -0.40
C THR A 160 -2.81 -22.47 -0.85
N VAL A 161 -3.02 -21.37 -0.13
CA VAL A 161 -2.30 -20.11 -0.39
C VAL A 161 -0.85 -20.22 0.06
N LEU A 162 -0.59 -20.70 1.28
CA LEU A 162 0.75 -20.83 1.84
C LEU A 162 1.65 -21.72 0.99
N ALA A 163 1.13 -22.86 0.51
CA ALA A 163 1.85 -23.77 -0.38
C ALA A 163 2.31 -23.11 -1.70
N LYS A 164 1.69 -22.01 -2.12
CA LYS A 164 2.06 -21.26 -3.33
C LYS A 164 3.04 -20.13 -3.07
N ILE A 165 3.09 -19.60 -1.85
CA ILE A 165 3.83 -18.38 -1.54
C ILE A 165 5.00 -18.60 -0.57
N ILE A 166 5.07 -19.76 0.10
CA ILE A 166 6.14 -20.13 1.04
C ILE A 166 6.91 -21.34 0.54
N THR A 167 8.23 -21.27 0.67
CA THR A 167 9.16 -22.40 0.49
C THR A 167 9.96 -22.66 1.77
N GLU A 168 10.56 -23.84 1.89
CA GLU A 168 11.26 -24.28 3.11
C GLU A 168 12.51 -23.45 3.42
N ASP A 169 13.15 -22.87 2.40
CA ASP A 169 14.39 -22.07 2.50
C ASP A 169 14.15 -20.61 2.87
N MET A 170 12.89 -20.16 2.95
CA MET A 170 12.57 -18.79 3.34
C MET A 170 12.86 -18.51 4.81
N THR A 171 13.50 -17.36 5.08
CA THR A 171 13.60 -16.79 6.42
C THR A 171 12.22 -16.41 6.97
N GLU A 172 12.12 -16.14 8.28
CA GLU A 172 10.87 -15.64 8.88
C GLU A 172 10.37 -14.37 8.18
N VAL A 173 11.28 -13.43 7.92
CA VAL A 173 10.97 -12.16 7.25
C VAL A 173 10.55 -12.39 5.79
N ASP A 174 11.17 -13.34 5.06
CA ASP A 174 10.75 -13.70 3.70
C ASP A 174 9.32 -14.27 3.68
N LYS A 175 8.98 -15.15 4.62
CA LYS A 175 7.62 -15.72 4.74
C LYS A 175 6.59 -14.63 5.03
N LEU A 176 6.89 -13.76 6.00
CA LEU A 176 6.01 -12.65 6.36
C LEU A 176 5.83 -11.67 5.20
N TRP A 177 6.89 -11.39 4.42
CA TRP A 177 6.79 -10.56 3.24
C TRP A 177 5.92 -11.20 2.13
N ALA A 178 6.07 -12.51 1.92
CA ALA A 178 5.23 -13.24 0.97
C ALA A 178 3.75 -13.15 1.36
N ILE A 179 3.43 -13.37 2.64
CA ILE A 179 2.07 -13.22 3.21
C ILE A 179 1.57 -11.77 3.06
N PHE A 180 2.43 -10.80 3.36
CA PHE A 180 2.11 -9.38 3.29
C PHE A 180 1.69 -8.99 1.88
N LYS A 181 2.53 -9.32 0.89
CA LYS A 181 2.25 -9.05 -0.53
C LYS A 181 1.00 -9.78 -0.99
N TRP A 182 0.89 -11.08 -0.69
CA TRP A 182 -0.26 -11.86 -1.12
C TRP A 182 -1.56 -11.22 -0.62
N THR A 183 -1.63 -10.92 0.68
CA THR A 183 -2.83 -10.31 1.28
C THR A 183 -3.12 -8.93 0.69
N LYS A 184 -2.10 -8.06 0.58
CA LYS A 184 -2.24 -6.69 0.09
C LYS A 184 -2.72 -6.61 -1.37
N TYR A 185 -2.26 -7.53 -2.22
CA TYR A 185 -2.50 -7.45 -3.66
C TYR A 185 -3.58 -8.42 -4.19
N ASN A 186 -4.00 -9.42 -3.40
CA ASN A 186 -5.10 -10.33 -3.76
C ASN A 186 -6.44 -9.95 -3.12
N ILE A 187 -6.43 -9.02 -2.17
CA ILE A 187 -7.64 -8.44 -1.60
C ILE A 187 -7.77 -7.00 -2.11
N GLY A 188 -8.93 -6.64 -2.64
CA GLY A 188 -9.29 -5.27 -3.02
C GLY A 188 -10.03 -4.55 -1.90
N TYR A 189 -9.63 -3.31 -1.59
CA TYR A 189 -10.24 -2.57 -0.49
C TYR A 189 -11.65 -2.08 -0.81
N ILE A 190 -12.60 -2.50 0.04
CA ILE A 190 -13.98 -2.02 0.08
C ILE A 190 -14.27 -1.64 1.54
N ASP A 191 -15.05 -0.60 1.82
CA ASP A 191 -15.32 -0.13 3.19
C ASP A 191 -16.52 -0.91 3.81
N SER A 192 -16.44 -2.25 3.79
CA SER A 192 -17.43 -3.11 4.44
C SER A 192 -16.93 -4.51 4.78
N SER A 193 -17.15 -4.86 6.05
CA SER A 193 -17.28 -6.23 6.51
C SER A 193 -18.08 -6.27 7.83
N SER A 194 -18.47 -7.46 8.30
CA SER A 194 -18.89 -7.64 9.69
C SER A 194 -17.64 -7.88 10.52
N HIS A 195 -17.55 -7.22 11.68
CA HIS A 195 -16.42 -7.31 12.61
C HIS A 195 -16.69 -8.30 13.76
N ASP A 196 -17.69 -9.17 13.61
CA ASP A 196 -18.18 -10.03 14.70
C ASP A 196 -17.31 -11.28 14.91
N ASP A 197 -16.72 -11.81 13.83
CA ASP A 197 -15.89 -13.00 13.84
C ASP A 197 -14.80 -12.89 12.77
N TRP A 198 -13.55 -12.84 13.21
CA TRP A 198 -12.38 -12.71 12.33
C TRP A 198 -12.30 -13.86 11.32
N ARG A 199 -12.76 -15.06 11.67
CA ARG A 199 -12.71 -16.22 10.76
C ARG A 199 -13.59 -16.01 9.53
N LYS A 200 -14.75 -15.37 9.72
CA LYS A 200 -15.63 -14.97 8.60
C LYS A 200 -14.98 -13.88 7.75
N GLY A 201 -14.27 -12.94 8.38
CA GLY A 201 -13.44 -11.96 7.70
C GLY A 201 -12.37 -12.61 6.81
N ALA A 202 -11.64 -13.59 7.35
CA ALA A 202 -10.63 -14.34 6.59
C ALA A 202 -11.24 -15.14 5.43
N LEU A 203 -12.37 -15.81 5.67
CA LEU A 203 -13.09 -16.55 4.63
C LEU A 203 -13.54 -15.62 3.49
N GLN A 204 -14.01 -14.41 3.83
CA GLN A 204 -14.31 -13.36 2.85
C GLN A 204 -13.05 -12.98 2.05
N GLY A 205 -11.91 -12.75 2.72
CA GLY A 205 -10.65 -12.45 2.05
C GLY A 205 -10.24 -13.52 1.03
N PHE A 206 -10.32 -14.80 1.39
CA PHE A 206 -9.99 -15.91 0.50
C PHE A 206 -10.98 -16.12 -0.65
N LYS A 207 -12.30 -16.09 -0.37
CA LYS A 207 -13.32 -16.44 -1.37
C LYS A 207 -13.74 -15.27 -2.26
N GLN A 208 -13.74 -14.06 -1.71
CA GLN A 208 -14.27 -12.88 -2.39
C GLN A 208 -13.16 -11.99 -2.93
N GLY A 209 -11.97 -12.03 -2.31
CA GLY A 209 -10.84 -11.18 -2.71
C GLY A 209 -11.12 -9.70 -2.51
N THR A 210 -12.07 -9.34 -1.63
CA THR A 210 -12.41 -7.95 -1.29
C THR A 210 -12.81 -7.82 0.17
N GLY A 211 -12.48 -6.68 0.79
CA GLY A 211 -12.88 -6.38 2.17
C GLY A 211 -12.29 -5.09 2.73
N ASP A 212 -12.67 -4.75 3.96
CA ASP A 212 -12.11 -3.61 4.70
C ASP A 212 -10.90 -4.04 5.56
N CYS A 213 -10.36 -3.13 6.37
CA CYS A 213 -9.22 -3.40 7.25
C CYS A 213 -9.38 -4.68 8.10
N PHE A 214 -10.60 -5.01 8.54
CA PHE A 214 -10.86 -6.22 9.32
C PHE A 214 -10.66 -7.49 8.49
N VAL A 215 -11.04 -7.50 7.21
CA VAL A 215 -10.79 -8.62 6.30
C VAL A 215 -9.30 -8.78 5.99
N TYR A 216 -8.59 -7.68 5.74
CA TYR A 216 -7.13 -7.70 5.52
C TYR A 216 -6.41 -8.28 6.75
N TYR A 217 -6.70 -7.73 7.94
CA TYR A 217 -6.19 -8.22 9.22
C TYR A 217 -6.50 -9.71 9.42
N SER A 218 -7.76 -10.11 9.24
CA SER A 218 -8.20 -11.48 9.51
C SER A 218 -7.53 -12.49 8.57
N THR A 219 -7.39 -12.14 7.29
CA THR A 219 -6.75 -13.01 6.30
C THR A 219 -5.24 -13.11 6.55
N ALA A 220 -4.57 -11.99 6.83
CA ALA A 220 -3.17 -11.99 7.21
C ALA A 220 -2.93 -12.80 8.50
N LYS A 221 -3.80 -12.65 9.49
CA LYS A 221 -3.71 -13.36 10.78
C LYS A 221 -3.61 -14.86 10.59
N ILE A 222 -4.56 -15.49 9.90
CA ILE A 222 -4.53 -16.94 9.71
C ILE A 222 -3.34 -17.40 8.86
N LEU A 223 -2.95 -16.64 7.83
CA LEU A 223 -1.76 -16.99 7.04
C LEU A 223 -0.48 -16.96 7.88
N MET A 224 -0.35 -15.99 8.79
CA MET A 224 0.78 -15.91 9.73
C MET A 224 0.73 -17.05 10.75
N GLU A 225 -0.40 -17.26 11.43
CA GLU A 225 -0.52 -18.29 12.48
C GLU A 225 -0.32 -19.70 11.93
N ARG A 226 -0.86 -20.00 10.73
CA ARG A 226 -0.63 -21.29 10.07
C ARG A 226 0.79 -21.45 9.54
N SER A 227 1.54 -20.36 9.41
CA SER A 227 2.99 -20.41 9.11
C SER A 227 3.85 -20.48 10.36
N GLY A 228 3.26 -20.63 11.55
CA GLY A 228 3.95 -20.80 12.83
C GLY A 228 4.23 -19.50 13.58
N PHE A 229 3.73 -18.36 13.11
CA PHE A 229 3.95 -17.07 13.78
C PHE A 229 2.94 -16.79 14.87
N GLU A 230 3.40 -16.27 16.00
CA GLU A 230 2.52 -15.70 17.02
C GLU A 230 2.01 -14.33 16.58
N THR A 231 0.71 -14.07 16.78
CA THR A 231 0.09 -12.79 16.40
C THR A 231 -0.77 -12.20 17.52
N GLN A 232 -0.82 -10.87 17.61
CA GLN A 232 -1.81 -10.16 18.42
C GLN A 232 -2.62 -9.22 17.56
N THR A 233 -3.89 -9.07 17.92
CA THR A 233 -4.79 -8.14 17.25
C THR A 233 -4.60 -6.76 17.84
N VAL A 234 -4.41 -5.74 17.01
CA VAL A 234 -4.39 -4.36 17.46
C VAL A 234 -5.56 -3.63 16.84
N ILE A 235 -6.27 -2.87 17.67
CA ILE A 235 -7.43 -2.08 17.28
C ILE A 235 -7.11 -0.62 17.58
N ARG A 236 -7.34 0.26 16.60
CA ARG A 236 -7.28 1.70 16.85
C ARG A 236 -8.32 2.06 17.92
N ASP A 237 -7.86 2.64 19.02
CA ASP A 237 -8.68 2.95 20.20
C ASP A 237 -9.02 4.44 20.31
N LYS A 238 -8.25 5.33 19.67
CA LYS A 238 -8.35 6.79 19.81
C LYS A 238 -8.06 7.53 18.50
N GLY A 239 -8.36 8.83 18.49
CA GLY A 239 -7.90 9.79 17.48
C GLY A 239 -8.72 9.88 16.18
N ARG A 240 -9.54 8.88 15.85
CA ARG A 240 -10.44 8.89 14.68
C ARG A 240 -11.76 8.18 15.00
N LYS A 241 -12.84 8.56 14.29
CA LYS A 241 -14.18 7.98 14.48
C LYS A 241 -14.32 6.55 13.93
N SER A 242 -13.48 6.16 12.97
CA SER A 242 -13.49 4.80 12.41
C SER A 242 -12.58 3.86 13.20
N LYS A 243 -12.99 2.60 13.32
CA LYS A 243 -12.10 1.52 13.78
C LYS A 243 -11.06 1.20 12.69
N HIS A 244 -9.92 0.69 13.10
CA HIS A 244 -8.91 0.12 12.22
C HIS A 244 -8.31 -1.10 12.90
N PHE A 245 -8.11 -2.17 12.14
CA PHE A 245 -7.61 -3.44 12.64
C PHE A 245 -6.33 -3.79 11.90
N TRP A 246 -5.31 -4.20 12.64
CA TRP A 246 -4.07 -4.75 12.10
C TRP A 246 -3.47 -5.74 13.10
N SER A 247 -2.32 -6.31 12.77
CA SER A 247 -1.65 -7.30 13.60
C SER A 247 -0.35 -6.78 14.19
N LEU A 248 -0.02 -7.21 15.39
CA LEU A 248 1.38 -7.42 15.79
C LEU A 248 1.74 -8.87 15.45
N VAL A 249 2.96 -9.09 14.98
CA VAL A 249 3.51 -10.41 14.72
C VAL A 249 4.87 -10.53 15.39
N LYS A 250 5.15 -11.70 15.96
CA LYS A 250 6.43 -12.00 16.59
C LYS A 250 7.42 -12.53 15.55
N VAL A 251 8.59 -11.92 15.47
CA VAL A 251 9.74 -12.34 14.66
C VAL A 251 10.87 -12.60 15.64
N GLU A 252 11.41 -13.82 15.63
CA GLU A 252 12.26 -14.34 16.70
C GLU A 252 11.60 -14.11 18.08
N ASP A 253 12.16 -13.26 18.93
CA ASP A 253 11.62 -12.93 20.25
C ASP A 253 11.05 -11.50 20.38
N THR A 254 10.82 -10.83 19.26
CA THR A 254 10.40 -9.42 19.25
C THR A 254 9.14 -9.19 18.43
N TRP A 255 8.34 -8.19 18.83
CA TRP A 255 7.06 -7.88 18.22
C TRP A 255 7.17 -6.71 17.25
N TYR A 256 6.52 -6.84 16.10
CA TYR A 256 6.45 -5.78 15.08
C TYR A 256 5.05 -5.62 14.53
N HIS A 257 4.74 -4.40 14.09
CA HIS A 257 3.48 -4.09 13.45
C HIS A 257 3.43 -4.58 12.01
N PHE A 258 2.30 -5.21 11.68
CA PHE A 258 2.03 -5.82 10.39
C PHE A 258 0.63 -5.41 9.94
N ASP A 259 0.57 -4.47 8.99
CA ASP A 259 -0.70 -4.00 8.41
C ASP A 259 -0.67 -4.12 6.89
N THR A 260 -1.44 -5.06 6.36
CA THR A 260 -1.55 -5.31 4.91
C THR A 260 -2.55 -4.38 4.23
N THR A 261 -3.37 -3.66 5.01
CA THR A 261 -4.40 -2.78 4.48
C THR A 261 -3.77 -1.67 3.62
N PRO A 262 -4.30 -1.35 2.43
CA PRO A 262 -3.85 -0.20 1.67
C PRO A 262 -3.99 1.10 2.49
N THR A 263 -2.88 1.80 2.68
CA THR A 263 -2.83 3.08 3.41
C THR A 263 -2.94 4.27 2.46
N ILE A 264 -3.23 5.46 3.01
CA ILE A 264 -3.46 6.71 2.27
C ILE A 264 -2.31 7.09 1.33
N ARG A 265 -1.06 6.65 1.60
CA ARG A 265 0.11 6.93 0.76
C ARG A 265 0.74 5.71 0.09
N LYS A 266 0.11 4.55 0.15
CA LYS A 266 0.71 3.28 -0.31
C LYS A 266 2.03 2.93 0.44
N ASN A 267 2.32 3.57 1.58
CA ASN A 267 3.49 3.23 2.40
C ASN A 267 3.39 1.76 2.85
N THR A 268 4.55 1.09 2.86
CA THR A 268 4.67 -0.30 3.27
C THR A 268 4.71 -0.40 4.79
N THR A 269 3.59 -0.78 5.39
CA THR A 269 3.42 -0.99 6.84
C THR A 269 3.79 -2.41 7.25
N PHE A 270 5.01 -2.79 6.88
CA PHE A 270 5.57 -4.13 7.07
C PHE A 270 6.64 -4.10 8.16
N LEU A 271 6.40 -4.84 9.24
CA LEU A 271 7.29 -4.99 10.40
C LEU A 271 7.78 -3.65 10.95
N LEU A 272 6.84 -2.73 11.21
CA LEU A 272 7.15 -1.42 11.78
C LEU A 272 7.32 -1.49 13.31
N THR A 273 8.16 -0.62 13.85
CA THR A 273 8.19 -0.34 15.29
C THR A 273 7.14 0.70 15.68
N ASP A 274 6.86 0.78 16.98
CA ASP A 274 6.11 1.85 17.64
C ASP A 274 6.61 3.25 17.26
N GLU A 275 7.93 3.43 17.17
CA GLU A 275 8.54 4.73 16.83
C GLU A 275 8.24 5.11 15.38
N GLU A 276 8.30 4.16 14.45
CA GLU A 276 7.97 4.40 13.05
C GLU A 276 6.48 4.67 12.83
N LEU A 277 5.63 3.99 13.59
CA LEU A 277 4.21 4.29 13.65
C LEU A 277 3.92 5.68 14.22
N ALA A 278 4.72 6.14 15.18
CA ALA A 278 4.61 7.50 15.69
C ALA A 278 4.94 8.54 14.60
N LEU A 279 5.93 8.28 13.74
CA LEU A 279 6.22 9.13 12.57
C LEU A 279 5.00 9.17 11.63
N PHE A 280 4.38 8.02 11.36
CA PHE A 280 3.16 7.97 10.56
C PHE A 280 2.00 8.74 11.21
N ASN A 281 1.87 8.69 12.54
CA ASN A 281 0.85 9.45 13.27
C ASN A 281 1.04 10.96 13.20
N ASN A 282 2.30 11.43 13.18
CA ASN A 282 2.62 12.84 13.02
C ASN A 282 2.24 13.33 11.61
N GLU A 283 2.56 12.54 10.58
CA GLU A 283 2.23 12.88 9.20
C GLU A 283 0.72 12.75 8.91
N PHE A 284 0.08 11.70 9.42
CA PHE A 284 -1.33 11.38 9.19
C PHE A 284 -2.12 11.39 10.50
N LYS A 285 -2.11 12.54 11.18
CA LYS A 285 -2.82 12.84 12.44
C LYS A 285 -3.60 11.65 13.01
N ASN A 286 -2.96 10.94 13.93
CA ASN A 286 -3.55 9.88 14.75
C ASN A 286 -4.09 8.66 13.97
N TYR A 287 -3.43 8.22 12.89
CA TYR A 287 -3.90 7.09 12.09
C TYR A 287 -3.82 5.74 12.82
N TYR A 288 -2.76 5.52 13.59
CA TYR A 288 -2.43 4.29 14.33
C TYR A 288 -2.31 4.53 15.84
N LEU A 289 -3.24 5.28 16.44
CA LEU A 289 -3.28 5.34 17.90
C LEU A 289 -3.94 4.09 18.46
N PHE A 290 -3.25 3.41 19.37
CA PHE A 290 -3.74 2.22 20.07
C PHE A 290 -3.29 2.23 21.53
N ASP A 291 -3.93 1.39 22.34
CA ASP A 291 -3.60 1.24 23.76
C ASP A 291 -2.35 0.38 23.93
N LYS A 292 -1.18 1.02 24.02
CA LYS A 292 0.10 0.33 24.22
C LYS A 292 0.16 -0.54 25.47
N THR A 293 -0.67 -0.27 26.49
CA THR A 293 -0.66 -1.07 27.73
C THR A 293 -1.24 -2.48 27.55
N LYS A 294 -1.95 -2.71 26.45
CA LYS A 294 -2.57 -4.01 26.11
C LYS A 294 -1.72 -4.86 25.16
N HIS A 295 -0.56 -4.36 24.75
CA HIS A 295 0.27 -4.97 23.73
C HIS A 295 1.75 -4.96 24.15
N PRO A 296 2.55 -5.92 23.68
CA PRO A 296 3.99 -5.88 23.87
C PRO A 296 4.58 -4.67 23.16
N ALA A 297 5.60 -4.06 23.77
CA ALA A 297 6.37 -3.02 23.12
C ALA A 297 7.20 -3.60 21.97
N THR A 298 7.30 -2.87 20.87
CA THR A 298 8.25 -3.20 19.81
C THR A 298 9.66 -2.74 20.19
N PRO A 299 10.72 -3.21 19.49
CA PRO A 299 12.05 -2.64 19.61
C PRO A 299 12.07 -1.13 19.26
N THR A 300 13.11 -0.43 19.73
CA THR A 300 13.35 0.99 19.43
C THR A 300 14.00 1.20 18.06
N LYS A 301 14.60 0.15 17.49
CA LYS A 301 15.22 0.21 16.17
C LYS A 301 14.45 -0.64 15.15
N PRO A 302 14.36 -0.19 13.89
CA PRO A 302 13.81 -1.00 12.82
C PRO A 302 14.49 -2.35 12.70
N LEU A 303 13.74 -3.38 12.26
CA LEU A 303 14.33 -4.65 11.88
C LEU A 303 15.13 -4.46 10.58
N GLU A 304 16.45 -4.61 10.65
CA GLU A 304 17.36 -4.36 9.51
C GLU A 304 17.00 -5.21 8.29
N GLU A 305 16.65 -6.48 8.50
CA GLU A 305 16.36 -7.46 7.46
C GLU A 305 15.17 -7.10 6.59
N ARG A 306 14.23 -6.28 7.09
CA ARG A 306 13.06 -5.87 6.32
C ARG A 306 13.40 -4.83 5.25
N SER A 307 14.55 -4.15 5.36
CA SER A 307 14.97 -3.08 4.44
C SER A 307 15.08 -3.54 2.99
N LYS A 308 15.33 -4.84 2.74
CA LYS A 308 15.36 -5.43 1.39
C LYS A 308 14.02 -5.35 0.63
N TYR A 309 12.92 -4.98 1.29
CA TYR A 309 11.58 -4.92 0.70
C TYR A 309 10.94 -3.53 0.66
N LEU A 310 11.60 -2.55 1.29
CA LEU A 310 11.15 -1.15 1.37
C LEU A 310 11.85 -0.32 0.29
#